data_AF-A0A2M9XQK4-F1
#
_entry.id   AF-A0A2M9XQK4-F1
#
_cell.length_a   1.000
_cell.length_b   1.000
_cell.length_c   1.000
_cell.angle_alpha   90.00
_cell.angle_beta   90.00
_cell.angle_gamma   90.00
#
_symmetry.space_group_name_H-M   'P 1'
#
loop_
_entity.id
_entity.type
_entity.pdbx_description
1 polymer ?
#
loop_
_entity_poly.entity_id
_entity_poly.type
_entity_poly.pdbx_seq_one_letter_code
_entity_poly.pdbx_strand_id
1 'polypeptide(L)'
;MNSSYTTPFYKILLTIGCSSILFFLPFYLIVSGENKHLDQVYQSLREPGPTVFGTLTESVRVEKSGKRAYLVSYRVPDELGKLYEITEQVDENLHQRLRVGDSIEVRRLTFETFGKTRVLARIKKNSLFINDFDFLETFAMAGLCFSGLLLFSGIYYWIFKDQAA
;
A
#
# COMPACT_ATOMS: atom_id res chain seq x y z
N MET A 1 -40.82 39.98 5.05
CA MET A 1 -39.43 39.85 5.56
C MET A 1 -38.91 38.49 5.17
N ASN A 2 -38.23 38.39 4.03
CA ASN A 2 -37.55 37.14 3.64
C ASN A 2 -36.14 37.18 4.22
N SER A 3 -35.92 36.45 5.32
CA SER A 3 -34.56 36.19 5.80
C SER A 3 -33.92 35.18 4.85
N SER A 4 -33.12 35.66 3.91
CA SER A 4 -32.24 34.81 3.11
C SER A 4 -31.23 34.16 4.05
N TYR A 5 -31.53 32.94 4.50
CA TYR A 5 -30.61 32.06 5.21
C TYR A 5 -29.56 31.54 4.23
N THR A 6 -28.65 32.42 3.82
CA THR A 6 -27.48 32.03 3.03
C THR A 6 -26.46 31.48 4.03
N THR A 7 -26.27 30.16 4.03
CA THR A 7 -25.19 29.55 4.83
C THR A 7 -23.87 30.16 4.36
N PRO A 8 -23.08 30.77 5.26
CA PRO A 8 -21.86 31.43 4.84
C PRO A 8 -20.87 30.36 4.37
N PHE A 9 -20.25 30.61 3.21
CA PHE A 9 -19.42 29.67 2.48
C PHE A 9 -18.29 29.04 3.33
N TYR A 10 -17.74 29.79 4.29
CA TYR A 10 -16.73 29.28 5.22
C TYR A 10 -17.24 28.13 6.11
N LYS A 11 -18.51 28.14 6.52
CA LYS A 11 -19.09 27.04 7.33
C LYS A 11 -19.13 25.75 6.53
N ILE A 12 -19.47 25.84 5.24
CA ILE A 12 -19.49 24.68 4.34
C ILE A 12 -18.07 24.11 4.22
N LEU A 13 -17.08 24.94 3.93
CA LEU A 13 -15.67 24.52 3.83
C LEU A 13 -15.15 23.89 5.12
N LEU A 14 -15.46 24.46 6.29
CA LEU A 14 -15.07 23.92 7.58
C LEU A 14 -15.76 22.58 7.87
N THR A 15 -17.06 22.46 7.61
CA THR A 15 -17.78 21.19 7.84
C THR A 15 -17.24 20.06 6.98
N ILE A 16 -16.99 20.31 5.69
CA ILE A 16 -16.43 19.32 4.76
C ILE A 16 -14.98 18.99 5.12
N GLY A 17 -14.17 20.00 5.49
CA GLY A 17 -12.80 19.79 5.93
C GLY A 17 -12.72 18.92 7.19
N CYS A 18 -13.52 19.24 8.21
CA CYS A 18 -13.59 18.46 9.45
C CYS A 18 -14.10 17.04 9.23
N SER A 19 -15.16 16.85 8.44
CA SER A 19 -15.68 15.51 8.14
C SER A 19 -14.68 14.67 7.37
N SER A 20 -13.93 15.29 6.46
CA SER A 20 -12.89 14.61 5.68
C SER A 20 -11.71 14.19 6.57
N ILE A 21 -11.25 15.04 7.49
CA ILE A 21 -10.22 14.67 8.48
C ILE A 21 -10.70 13.50 9.33
N LEU A 22 -11.94 13.55 9.80
CA LEU A 22 -12.51 12.51 10.65
C LEU A 22 -12.55 11.15 9.94
N PHE A 23 -12.63 11.13 8.61
CA PHE A 23 -12.53 9.93 7.80
C PHE A 23 -11.06 9.53 7.51
N PHE A 24 -10.27 10.44 6.96
CA PHE A 24 -8.93 10.13 6.45
C PHE A 24 -7.90 9.89 7.56
N LEU A 25 -8.05 10.50 8.74
CA LEU A 25 -7.11 10.36 9.85
C LEU A 25 -7.11 8.96 10.46
N PRO A 26 -8.24 8.38 10.91
CA PRO A 26 -8.26 7.00 11.39
C PRO A 26 -7.91 6.01 10.27
N PHE A 27 -8.34 6.27 9.04
CA PHE A 27 -7.99 5.44 7.89
C PHE A 27 -6.47 5.42 7.65
N TYR A 28 -5.80 6.57 7.66
CA TYR A 28 -4.35 6.67 7.54
C TYR A 28 -3.63 5.93 8.67
N LEU A 29 -4.06 6.09 9.92
CA LEU A 29 -3.43 5.42 11.05
C LEU A 29 -3.51 3.89 10.95
N ILE A 30 -4.66 3.36 10.55
CA ILE A 30 -4.84 1.91 10.36
C ILE A 30 -3.94 1.41 9.22
N VAL A 31 -3.96 2.09 8.08
CA VAL A 31 -3.17 1.69 6.90
C VAL A 31 -1.67 1.78 7.19
N SER A 32 -1.20 2.88 7.76
CA SER A 32 0.22 3.08 8.08
C SER A 32 0.70 2.10 9.18
N GLY A 33 -0.16 1.77 10.14
CA GLY A 33 0.10 0.74 11.14
C GLY A 33 0.30 -0.63 10.52
N GLU A 34 -0.61 -1.05 9.64
CA GLU A 34 -0.49 -2.32 8.92
C GLU A 34 0.71 -2.32 7.97
N ASN A 35 0.98 -1.18 7.32
CA ASN A 35 2.09 -1.04 6.39
C ASN A 35 3.44 -1.27 7.10
N LYS A 36 3.63 -0.63 8.27
CA LYS A 36 4.82 -0.83 9.10
C LYS A 36 4.96 -2.26 9.60
N HIS A 37 3.85 -2.89 9.96
CA HIS A 37 3.87 -4.26 10.43
C HIS A 37 4.26 -5.23 9.30
N LEU A 38 3.74 -5.01 8.09
CA LEU A 38 4.16 -5.75 6.90
C LEU A 38 5.63 -5.51 6.58
N ASP A 39 6.12 -4.27 6.64
CA ASP A 39 7.53 -3.96 6.44
C ASP A 39 8.42 -4.73 7.41
N GLN A 40 8.03 -4.85 8.68
CA GLN A 40 8.74 -5.64 9.68
C GLN A 40 8.75 -7.14 9.32
N VAL A 41 7.61 -7.68 8.88
CA VAL A 41 7.52 -9.07 8.41
C VAL A 41 8.38 -9.31 7.16
N TYR A 42 8.42 -8.36 6.23
CA TYR A 42 9.29 -8.45 5.06
C TYR A 42 10.78 -8.31 5.41
N GLN A 43 11.10 -7.53 6.43
CA GLN A 43 12.46 -7.45 6.98
C GLN A 43 12.88 -8.79 7.59
N SER A 44 12.01 -9.47 8.35
CA SER A 44 12.33 -10.79 8.89
C SER A 44 12.50 -11.85 7.80
N LEU A 45 11.77 -11.76 6.69
CA LEU A 45 12.01 -12.60 5.50
C LEU A 45 13.39 -12.35 4.85
N ARG A 46 14.03 -11.21 5.11
CA ARG A 46 15.39 -10.90 4.63
C ARG A 46 16.47 -11.58 5.47
N GLU A 47 16.22 -11.81 6.75
CA GLU A 47 17.14 -12.47 7.66
C GLU A 47 17.32 -13.96 7.31
N PRO A 48 18.47 -14.58 7.62
CA PRO A 48 18.69 -16.00 7.36
C PRO A 48 17.70 -16.86 8.16
N GLY A 49 16.87 -17.62 7.44
CA GLY A 49 15.85 -18.50 8.02
C GLY A 49 15.56 -19.73 7.14
N PRO A 50 14.60 -20.57 7.54
CA PRO A 50 14.25 -21.79 6.81
C PRO A 50 13.74 -21.47 5.40
N THR A 51 14.17 -22.28 4.43
CA THR A 51 13.77 -22.15 3.02
C THR A 51 12.94 -23.34 2.59
N VAL A 52 11.98 -23.08 1.72
CA VAL A 52 11.11 -24.08 1.08
C VAL A 52 11.32 -23.98 -0.42
N PHE A 53 11.09 -25.08 -1.14
CA PHE A 53 11.12 -25.06 -2.60
C PHE A 53 9.76 -24.68 -3.16
N GLY A 54 9.75 -23.68 -4.03
CA GLY A 54 8.62 -23.29 -4.86
C GLY A 54 8.86 -23.67 -6.31
N THR A 55 7.80 -23.70 -7.12
CA THR A 55 7.89 -23.95 -8.57
C THR A 55 7.52 -22.69 -9.32
N LEU A 56 8.35 -22.29 -10.28
CA LEU A 56 8.11 -21.08 -11.05
C LEU A 56 7.06 -21.37 -12.13
N THR A 57 5.95 -20.63 -12.10
CA THR A 57 4.81 -20.84 -13.01
C THR A 57 4.82 -19.88 -14.17
N GLU A 58 5.11 -18.60 -13.92
CA GLU A 58 5.03 -17.57 -14.95
C GLU A 58 6.18 -16.59 -14.82
N SER A 59 6.59 -16.03 -15.96
CA SER A 59 7.56 -14.95 -16.02
C SER A 59 7.16 -13.96 -17.08
N VAL A 60 6.91 -12.72 -16.66
CA VAL A 60 6.39 -11.66 -17.51
C VAL A 60 7.32 -10.45 -17.41
N ARG A 61 7.70 -9.91 -18.57
CA ARG A 61 8.37 -8.61 -18.65
C ARG A 61 7.31 -7.51 -18.71
N VAL A 62 7.40 -6.54 -17.81
CA VAL A 62 6.52 -5.38 -17.74
C VAL A 62 7.35 -4.11 -17.87
N GLU A 63 6.90 -3.15 -18.67
CA GLU A 63 7.51 -1.82 -18.71
C GLU A 63 6.75 -0.89 -17.76
N LYS A 64 7.44 -0.41 -16.72
CA LYS A 64 6.87 0.52 -15.73
C LYS A 64 7.67 1.82 -15.78
N SER A 65 7.01 2.91 -16.20
CA SER A 65 7.58 4.26 -16.26
C SER A 65 8.91 4.34 -17.02
N GLY A 66 9.01 3.66 -18.17
CA GLY A 66 10.21 3.63 -19.02
C GLY A 66 11.36 2.76 -18.51
N LYS A 67 11.17 2.04 -17.39
CA LYS A 67 12.12 1.04 -16.88
C LYS A 67 11.56 -0.36 -17.06
N ARG A 68 12.44 -1.32 -17.40
CA ARG A 68 12.08 -2.73 -17.50
C ARG A 68 11.94 -3.32 -16.10
N ALA A 69 10.77 -3.86 -15.81
CA ALA A 69 10.48 -4.63 -14.61
C ALA A 69 10.19 -6.09 -15.02
N TYR A 70 10.65 -7.04 -14.22
CA TYR A 70 10.41 -8.45 -14.44
C TYR A 70 9.52 -8.97 -13.32
N LEU A 71 8.34 -9.46 -13.65
CA LEU A 71 7.43 -10.10 -12.71
C LEU A 71 7.55 -11.61 -12.87
N VAL A 72 7.70 -12.30 -11.75
CA VAL A 72 7.77 -13.76 -11.69
C VAL A 72 6.68 -14.24 -10.76
N SER A 73 5.85 -15.16 -11.26
CA SER A 73 4.88 -15.88 -10.44
C SER A 73 5.41 -17.27 -10.12
N TYR A 74 5.26 -17.68 -8.87
CA TYR A 74 5.68 -18.99 -8.41
C TYR A 74 4.70 -19.54 -7.37
N ARG A 75 4.64 -20.86 -7.29
CA ARG A 75 3.78 -21.59 -6.36
C ARG A 75 4.59 -22.08 -5.17
N VAL A 76 4.10 -21.78 -3.98
CA VAL A 76 4.70 -22.22 -2.72
C VAL A 76 3.66 -22.97 -1.89
N PRO A 77 4.00 -24.14 -1.33
CA PRO A 77 3.14 -24.81 -0.38
C PRO A 77 3.13 -24.05 0.95
N ASP A 78 1.98 -24.02 1.59
CA ASP A 78 1.78 -23.56 2.96
C ASP A 78 2.15 -24.64 3.98
N GLU A 79 2.12 -24.34 5.27
CA GLU A 79 2.36 -25.30 6.36
C GLU A 79 1.39 -26.50 6.28
N LEU A 80 0.19 -26.26 5.78
CA LEU A 80 -0.86 -27.26 5.56
C LEU A 80 -0.80 -27.93 4.17
N GLY A 81 0.23 -27.63 3.36
CA GLY A 81 0.39 -28.18 2.02
C GLY A 81 -0.49 -27.55 0.92
N LYS A 82 -1.28 -26.53 1.25
CA LYS A 82 -2.05 -25.76 0.27
C LYS A 82 -1.11 -24.91 -0.59
N LEU A 83 -1.26 -24.95 -1.91
CA LEU A 83 -0.44 -24.16 -2.82
C LEU A 83 -0.98 -22.73 -2.96
N TYR A 84 -0.09 -21.76 -2.80
CA TYR A 84 -0.36 -20.34 -3.03
C TYR A 84 0.50 -19.85 -4.20
N GLU A 85 -0.11 -19.07 -5.08
CA GLU A 85 0.56 -18.41 -6.19
C GLU A 85 0.92 -16.99 -5.78
N ILE A 86 2.20 -16.66 -5.87
CA ILE A 86 2.78 -15.40 -5.40
C ILE A 86 3.53 -14.78 -6.57
N THR A 87 3.29 -13.49 -6.81
CA THR A 87 3.95 -12.73 -7.87
C THR A 87 4.91 -11.73 -7.25
N GLU A 88 6.18 -11.79 -7.63
CA GLU A 88 7.24 -10.92 -7.11
C GLU A 88 7.94 -10.19 -8.27
N GLN A 89 8.32 -8.94 -8.07
CA GLN A 89 9.21 -8.23 -9.00
C GLN A 89 10.66 -8.62 -8.73
N VAL A 90 11.36 -9.10 -9.76
CA VAL A 90 12.75 -9.55 -9.68
C VAL A 90 13.70 -8.67 -10.49
N ASP A 91 14.97 -8.64 -10.08
CA ASP A 91 16.04 -7.98 -10.83
C ASP A 91 16.34 -8.74 -12.15
N GLU A 92 16.88 -8.02 -13.14
CA GLU A 92 17.21 -8.56 -14.46
C GLU A 92 18.21 -9.73 -14.38
N ASN A 93 19.22 -9.61 -13.51
CA ASN A 93 20.22 -10.64 -13.27
C ASN A 93 19.61 -11.93 -12.71
N LEU A 94 18.58 -11.78 -11.87
CA LEU A 94 17.86 -12.92 -11.27
C LEU A 94 16.92 -13.54 -12.31
N HIS A 95 16.17 -12.71 -13.04
CA HIS A 95 15.26 -13.14 -14.09
C HIS A 95 15.95 -14.00 -15.17
N GLN A 96 17.14 -13.60 -15.63
CA GLN A 96 17.88 -14.36 -16.65
C GLN A 96 18.26 -15.78 -16.21
N ARG A 97 18.32 -16.04 -14.90
CA ARG A 97 18.67 -17.35 -14.32
C ARG A 97 17.44 -18.20 -14.03
N LEU A 98 16.25 -17.63 -14.10
CA LEU A 98 15.00 -18.28 -13.77
C LEU A 98 14.32 -18.78 -15.04
N ARG A 99 13.90 -20.04 -15.06
CA ARG A 99 13.04 -20.59 -16.12
C ARG A 99 11.73 -21.11 -15.54
N VAL A 100 10.68 -21.04 -16.35
CA VAL A 100 9.38 -21.62 -15.99
C VAL A 100 9.54 -23.12 -15.81
N GLY A 101 9.00 -23.64 -14.71
CA GLY A 101 9.15 -25.02 -14.28
C GLY A 101 10.34 -25.29 -13.35
N ASP A 102 11.25 -24.33 -13.16
CA ASP A 102 12.36 -24.51 -12.23
C ASP A 102 11.89 -24.52 -10.77
N SER A 103 12.56 -25.34 -9.96
CA SER A 103 12.43 -25.32 -8.50
C SER A 103 13.32 -24.22 -7.92
N ILE A 104 12.71 -23.29 -7.19
CA ILE A 104 13.39 -22.13 -6.60
C ILE A 104 13.35 -22.20 -5.08
N GLU A 105 14.44 -21.78 -4.43
CA GLU A 105 14.45 -21.61 -2.98
C GLU A 105 13.75 -20.31 -2.60
N VAL A 106 12.67 -20.44 -1.84
CA VAL A 106 11.85 -19.34 -1.35
C VAL A 106 11.78 -19.39 0.17
N ARG A 107 11.80 -18.22 0.79
CA ARG A 107 11.46 -18.06 2.19
C ARG A 107 9.98 -17.76 2.27
N ARG A 108 9.28 -18.41 3.20
CA ARG A 108 7.85 -18.22 3.40
C ARG A 108 7.56 -17.83 4.83
N LEU A 109 6.51 -17.05 5.03
CA LEU A 109 5.95 -16.74 6.33
C LEU A 109 4.43 -16.60 6.18
N THR A 110 3.69 -17.30 7.03
CA THR A 110 2.24 -17.19 7.15
C THR A 110 1.92 -15.98 8.02
N PHE A 111 1.28 -14.99 7.41
CA PHE A 111 0.97 -13.73 8.07
C PHE A 111 -0.54 -13.48 8.06
N GLU A 112 -1.12 -13.08 9.18
CA GLU A 112 -2.54 -12.75 9.27
C GLU A 112 -2.73 -11.23 9.19
N THR A 113 -3.39 -10.78 8.12
CA THR A 113 -3.67 -9.36 7.87
C THR A 113 -5.18 -9.18 7.74
N PHE A 114 -5.78 -8.25 8.48
CA PHE A 114 -7.23 -7.98 8.43
C PHE A 114 -8.11 -9.24 8.57
N GLY A 115 -7.73 -10.18 9.45
CA GLY A 115 -8.45 -11.44 9.68
C GLY A 115 -8.39 -12.43 8.52
N LYS A 116 -7.50 -12.23 7.54
CA LYS A 116 -7.22 -13.18 6.47
C LYS A 116 -5.77 -13.65 6.57
N THR A 117 -5.60 -14.97 6.60
CA THR A 117 -4.28 -15.59 6.47
C THR A 117 -3.77 -15.40 5.04
N ARG A 118 -2.59 -14.80 4.94
CA ARG A 118 -1.85 -14.59 3.69
C ARG A 118 -0.49 -15.27 3.81
N VAL A 119 -0.09 -15.95 2.76
CA VAL A 119 1.27 -16.50 2.68
C VAL A 119 2.12 -15.46 1.98
N LEU A 120 3.08 -14.91 2.71
CA LEU A 120 4.13 -14.08 2.14
C LEU A 120 5.30 -15.00 1.80
N ALA A 121 5.82 -14.85 0.59
CA ALA A 121 7.03 -15.56 0.20
C ALA A 121 7.98 -14.64 -0.55
N ARG A 122 9.25 -15.03 -0.56
CA ARG A 122 10.31 -14.29 -1.21
C ARG A 122 11.35 -15.21 -1.82
N ILE A 123 11.76 -14.93 -3.05
CA ILE A 123 12.86 -15.65 -3.70
C ILE A 123 14.19 -15.30 -3.02
N LYS A 124 14.95 -16.33 -2.65
CA LYS A 124 16.30 -16.17 -2.09
C LYS A 124 17.17 -15.42 -3.12
N LYS A 125 17.80 -14.32 -2.70
CA LYS A 125 18.66 -13.40 -3.49
C LYS A 125 17.94 -12.27 -4.24
N ASN A 126 16.62 -12.12 -4.14
CA ASN A 126 15.96 -10.94 -4.73
C ASN A 126 16.21 -9.68 -3.89
N SER A 127 16.67 -8.60 -4.54
CA SER A 127 16.95 -7.31 -3.92
C SER A 127 15.78 -6.32 -4.02
N LEU A 128 14.86 -6.53 -4.97
CA LEU A 128 13.73 -5.64 -5.21
C LEU A 128 12.53 -6.01 -4.33
N PHE A 129 11.77 -4.97 -3.94
CA PHE A 129 10.57 -5.12 -3.15
C PHE A 129 9.55 -4.06 -3.57
N ILE A 130 8.29 -4.45 -3.71
CA ILE A 130 7.16 -3.54 -3.87
C ILE A 130 6.28 -3.76 -2.63
N ASN A 131 5.98 -2.68 -1.92
CA ASN A 131 5.01 -2.70 -0.86
C ASN A 131 3.61 -2.40 -1.43
N ASP A 132 2.67 -3.32 -1.25
CA ASP A 132 1.31 -3.20 -1.79
C ASP A 132 0.49 -2.08 -1.11
N PHE A 133 0.85 -1.68 0.12
CA PHE A 133 0.08 -0.70 0.89
C PHE A 133 0.54 0.75 0.70
N ASP A 134 1.69 0.98 0.05
CA ASP A 134 2.20 2.33 -0.23
C ASP A 134 1.18 3.17 -1.00
N PHE A 135 0.39 2.55 -1.89
CA PHE A 135 -0.66 3.25 -2.62
C PHE A 135 -1.80 3.71 -1.69
N LEU A 136 -2.26 2.84 -0.78
CA LEU A 136 -3.31 3.19 0.18
C LEU A 136 -2.84 4.27 1.15
N GLU A 137 -1.59 4.19 1.61
CA GLU A 137 -1.00 5.20 2.50
C GLU A 137 -0.87 6.56 1.79
N THR A 138 -0.38 6.55 0.54
CA THR A 138 -0.30 7.77 -0.30
C THR A 138 -1.67 8.37 -0.54
N PHE A 139 -2.68 7.55 -0.84
CA PHE A 139 -4.06 8.00 -1.03
C PHE A 139 -4.62 8.65 0.24
N ALA A 140 -4.42 8.01 1.40
CA ALA A 140 -4.85 8.54 2.68
C ALA A 140 -4.14 9.86 3.03
N MET A 141 -2.84 9.96 2.78
CA MET A 141 -2.05 11.18 2.98
C MET A 141 -2.51 12.32 2.07
N ALA A 142 -2.80 12.02 0.80
CA ALA A 142 -3.36 13.00 -0.15
C ALA A 142 -4.73 13.51 0.32
N GLY A 143 -5.59 12.61 0.83
CA GLY A 143 -6.88 12.98 1.43
C GLY A 143 -6.74 13.89 2.65
N LEU A 144 -5.77 13.62 3.53
CA LEU A 144 -5.45 14.50 4.66
C LEU A 144 -4.97 15.88 4.21
N CYS A 145 -4.09 15.94 3.20
CA CYS A 145 -3.60 17.20 2.64
C CYS A 145 -4.74 18.04 2.04
N PHE A 146 -5.61 17.41 1.26
CA PHE A 146 -6.81 18.05 0.70
C PHE A 146 -7.72 18.61 1.80
N SER A 147 -7.93 17.85 2.87
CA SER A 147 -8.75 18.29 4.00
C SER A 147 -8.12 19.48 4.73
N GLY A 148 -6.79 19.51 4.86
CA GLY A 148 -6.04 20.64 5.41
C GLY A 148 -6.20 21.92 4.57
N LEU A 149 -6.16 21.81 3.24
CA LEU A 149 -6.42 22.94 2.33
C LEU A 149 -7.85 23.49 2.48
N LEU A 150 -8.85 22.60 2.62
CA LEU A 150 -10.23 23.02 2.85
C LEU A 150 -10.38 23.78 4.16
N LEU A 151 -9.80 23.30 5.26
CA LEU A 151 -9.82 24.02 6.53
C LEU A 151 -9.11 25.37 6.44
N PHE A 152 -7.93 25.41 5.83
CA PHE A 152 -7.18 26.66 5.67
C PHE A 152 -7.97 27.69 4.87
N SER A 153 -8.59 27.27 3.77
CA SER A 153 -9.45 28.14 2.97
C SER A 153 -10.69 28.60 3.75
N GLY A 154 -11.31 27.72 4.54
CA GLY A 154 -12.43 28.06 5.41
C GLY A 154 -12.06 29.11 6.46
N ILE A 155 -10.91 28.95 7.13
CA ILE A 155 -10.38 29.91 8.10
C ILE A 155 -10.07 31.24 7.42
N TYR A 156 -9.43 31.22 6.25
CA TYR A 156 -9.14 32.44 5.48
C TYR A 156 -10.41 33.24 5.16
N TYR A 157 -11.45 32.58 4.65
CA TYR A 157 -12.73 33.23 4.36
C TYR A 157 -13.43 33.74 5.63
N TRP A 158 -13.34 33.00 6.74
CA TRP A 158 -13.90 33.43 8.02
C TRP A 158 -13.23 34.71 8.54
N ILE A 159 -11.89 34.76 8.52
CA ILE A 159 -11.14 35.92 9.04
C ILE A 159 -11.29 37.13 8.11
N PHE A 160 -11.06 36.96 6.80
CA PHE A 160 -10.94 38.12 5.90
C PHE A 160 -12.25 38.58 5.25
N LYS A 161 -13.24 37.70 5.12
CA LYS A 161 -14.48 38.01 4.39
C LYS A 161 -15.69 38.22 5.30
N ASP A 162 -15.73 37.58 6.47
CA ASP A 162 -16.79 37.77 7.47
C ASP A 162 -16.53 39.00 8.35
N GLN A 163 -15.27 39.39 8.57
CA GLN A 163 -14.92 40.60 9.34
C GLN A 163 -14.98 41.91 8.53
N ALA A 164 -15.13 41.82 7.20
CA ALA A 164 -15.17 42.96 6.28
C ALA A 164 -16.60 43.36 5.87
N ALA A 165 -17.63 42.66 6.36
CA ALA A 165 -19.05 42.88 6.06
C ALA A 165 -19.79 43.55 7.23
#